data_AF-A0ABC8XI08-F1
#
_entry.id   AF-A0ABC8XI08-F1
#
_cell.length_a   1.000
_cell.length_b   1.000
_cell.length_c   1.000
_cell.angle_alpha   90.00
_cell.angle_beta   90.00
_cell.angle_gamma   90.00
#
_symmetry.space_group_name_H-M   'P 1'
#
loop_
_entity.id
_entity.type
_entity.pdbx_description
1 polymer ?
#
loop_
_entity_poly.entity_id
_entity_poly.type
_entity_poly.pdbx_seq_one_letter_code
_entity_poly.pdbx_strand_id
1 'polypeptide(L)'
;MIPHKTKRGEAALARLKTYEGVPPPYDRTKRMVIPDALKVLRLQPGHKYCLLGELSKEVGWNYHDTIRELEEKRKEKAKVAYERRKQLANLRVKAEKTAEEKLGSQLEILAPIKY
;
A
#
# COMPACT_ATOMS: atom_id res chain seq x y z
N MET A 1 -17.45 13.36 9.00
CA MET A 1 -18.74 13.30 8.26
C MET A 1 -19.60 12.10 8.68
N ILE A 2 -19.56 11.71 9.96
CA ILE A 2 -20.39 10.62 10.52
C ILE A 2 -21.23 11.26 11.63
N PRO A 3 -22.50 10.86 11.83
CA PRO A 3 -23.35 11.36 12.93
C PRO A 3 -22.87 10.82 14.29
N HIS A 4 -21.72 11.33 14.74
CA HIS A 4 -20.95 10.86 15.91
C HIS A 4 -21.69 11.00 17.25
N LYS A 5 -22.75 11.83 17.31
CA LYS A 5 -23.61 11.95 18.48
C LYS A 5 -24.55 10.75 18.67
N THR A 6 -24.77 9.95 17.63
CA THR A 6 -25.60 8.74 17.71
C THR A 6 -24.75 7.53 18.09
N LYS A 7 -25.32 6.55 18.81
CA LYS A 7 -24.63 5.30 19.14
C LYS A 7 -24.09 4.55 17.92
N ARG A 8 -24.84 4.59 16.81
CA ARG A 8 -24.38 4.04 15.53
C ARG A 8 -23.15 4.77 14.98
N GLY A 9 -23.13 6.11 15.07
CA GLY A 9 -22.02 6.91 14.58
C GLY A 9 -20.76 6.76 15.44
N GLU A 10 -20.93 6.70 16.76
CA GLU A 10 -19.86 6.38 17.72
C GLU A 10 -19.22 5.02 17.38
N ALA A 11 -20.04 3.98 17.19
CA ALA A 11 -19.57 2.65 16.77
C ALA A 11 -18.87 2.65 15.40
N ALA A 12 -19.29 3.49 14.46
CA ALA A 12 -18.63 3.62 13.17
C ALA A 12 -17.26 4.29 13.30
N LEU A 13 -17.12 5.34 14.13
CA LEU A 13 -15.83 5.96 14.42
C LEU A 13 -14.86 4.98 15.07
N ALA A 14 -15.34 4.15 16.01
CA ALA A 14 -14.51 3.17 16.69
C ALA A 14 -13.91 2.11 15.75
N ARG A 15 -14.53 1.86 14.58
CA ARG A 15 -13.99 0.94 13.56
C ARG A 15 -12.89 1.59 12.72
N LEU A 16 -12.89 2.92 12.60
CA LEU A 16 -11.88 3.64 11.84
C LEU A 16 -10.60 3.74 12.65
N LYS A 17 -9.49 3.30 12.07
CA LYS A 17 -8.15 3.44 12.63
C LYS A 17 -7.32 4.31 11.69
N THR A 18 -6.74 5.39 12.22
CA THR A 18 -5.88 6.32 11.49
C THR A 18 -4.53 6.42 12.18
N TYR A 19 -3.45 6.42 11.41
CA TYR A 19 -2.08 6.47 11.91
C TYR A 19 -1.27 7.43 11.05
N GLU A 20 -0.26 8.04 11.67
CA GLU A 20 0.77 8.81 10.98
C GLU A 20 1.93 7.88 10.57
N GLY A 21 2.37 7.98 9.32
CA GLY A 21 3.25 6.98 8.71
C GLY A 21 2.57 5.60 8.56
N VAL A 22 3.37 4.54 8.50
CA VAL A 22 2.86 3.17 8.34
C VAL A 22 3.41 2.28 9.46
N PRO A 23 2.68 2.13 10.58
CA PRO A 23 3.15 1.35 11.70
C PRO A 23 3.05 -0.17 11.44
N PRO A 24 3.85 -0.99 12.14
CA PRO A 24 3.61 -2.43 12.23
C PRO A 24 2.21 -2.72 12.79
N PRO A 25 1.45 -3.68 12.24
CA PRO A 25 1.79 -4.67 11.20
C PRO A 25 1.47 -4.24 9.75
N TYR A 26 1.03 -3.00 9.53
CA TYR A 26 0.55 -2.55 8.21
C TYR A 26 1.67 -2.26 7.21
N ASP A 27 2.91 -2.13 7.69
CA ASP A 27 4.11 -1.94 6.87
C ASP A 27 4.37 -3.09 5.89
N ARG A 28 3.98 -4.32 6.26
CA ARG A 28 4.10 -5.53 5.44
C ARG A 28 2.88 -5.83 4.57
N THR A 29 1.76 -5.18 4.86
CA THR A 29 0.49 -5.44 4.17
C THR A 29 0.40 -4.61 2.89
N LYS A 30 -0.24 -5.15 1.84
CA LYS A 30 -0.51 -4.38 0.61
C LYS A 30 -1.50 -3.26 0.93
N ARG A 31 -1.04 -2.01 0.82
CA ARG A 31 -1.87 -0.82 0.99
C ARG A 31 -2.70 -0.57 -0.27
N MET A 32 -3.96 -0.21 -0.06
CA MET A 32 -4.90 0.10 -1.14
C MET A 32 -4.96 1.61 -1.35
N VAL A 33 -5.28 2.02 -2.58
CA VAL A 33 -5.47 3.41 -2.98
C VAL A 33 -6.91 3.58 -3.44
N ILE A 34 -7.56 4.68 -3.04
CA ILE A 34 -8.88 5.06 -3.53
C ILE A 34 -8.65 6.07 -4.68
N PRO A 35 -8.88 5.68 -5.95
CA PRO A 35 -8.61 6.55 -7.10
C PRO A 35 -9.37 7.88 -7.01
N ASP A 36 -10.57 7.85 -6.46
CA ASP A 36 -11.43 9.02 -6.35
C ASP A 36 -10.90 10.10 -5.40
N ALA A 37 -9.98 9.74 -4.49
CA ALA A 37 -9.34 10.68 -3.58
C ALA A 37 -7.92 11.09 -4.04
N LEU A 38 -7.46 10.60 -5.20
CA LEU A 38 -6.08 10.77 -5.62
C LEU A 38 -5.87 12.14 -6.26
N LYS A 39 -5.00 12.96 -5.67
CA LYS A 39 -4.65 14.31 -6.15
C LYS A 39 -4.35 14.39 -7.65
N VAL A 40 -3.53 13.48 -8.18
CA VAL A 40 -3.11 13.50 -9.61
C VAL A 40 -4.29 13.31 -10.57
N LEU A 41 -5.36 12.65 -10.12
CA LEU A 41 -6.57 12.42 -10.92
C LEU A 41 -7.61 13.52 -10.72
N ARG A 42 -7.65 14.11 -9.52
CA ARG A 42 -8.70 15.08 -9.14
C ARG A 42 -8.30 16.54 -9.30
N LEU A 43 -7.00 16.84 -9.41
CA LEU A 43 -6.50 18.21 -9.52
C LEU A 43 -5.75 18.41 -10.84
N GLN A 44 -6.07 19.48 -11.56
CA GLN A 44 -5.37 19.85 -12.79
C GLN A 44 -3.90 20.22 -12.52
N PRO A 45 -3.00 19.98 -13.49
CA PRO A 45 -1.63 20.46 -13.42
C PRO A 45 -1.57 21.98 -13.24
N GLY A 46 -0.64 22.46 -12.40
CA GLY A 46 -0.46 23.90 -12.12
C GLY A 46 -1.25 24.44 -10.93
N HIS A 47 -2.26 23.72 -10.43
CA HIS A 47 -2.99 24.15 -9.25
C HIS A 47 -2.19 23.88 -7.96
N LYS A 48 -2.11 24.89 -7.09
CA LYS A 48 -1.45 24.80 -5.79
C LYS A 48 -2.25 23.89 -4.85
N TYR A 49 -1.54 23.13 -4.02
CA TYR A 49 -2.10 22.28 -2.99
C TYR A 49 -1.22 22.37 -1.75
N CYS A 50 -1.75 21.95 -0.61
CA CYS A 50 -1.03 21.91 0.65
C CYS A 50 -0.90 20.45 1.11
N LEU A 51 0.25 20.11 1.70
CA LEU A 51 0.45 18.82 2.36
C LEU A 51 0.00 18.94 3.82
N LEU A 52 -0.90 18.05 4.23
CA LEU A 52 -1.42 18.07 5.61
C LEU A 52 -0.30 17.94 6.65
N GLY A 53 0.76 17.18 6.36
CA GLY A 53 1.89 17.04 7.28
C GLY A 53 2.67 18.35 7.50
N GLU A 54 2.84 19.16 6.45
CA GLU A 54 3.52 20.46 6.54
C GLU A 54 2.67 21.46 7.32
N LEU A 55 1.37 21.53 7.00
CA LEU A 55 0.42 22.36 7.74
C LEU A 55 0.38 21.97 9.22
N SER A 56 0.29 20.67 9.52
CA SER A 56 0.29 20.15 10.89
C SER A 56 1.54 20.57 11.66
N LYS A 57 2.71 20.53 11.03
CA LYS A 57 3.97 20.99 11.63
C LYS A 57 3.90 22.48 12.01
N GLU A 58 3.43 23.33 11.10
CA GLU A 58 3.33 24.77 11.32
C GLU A 58 2.37 25.12 12.46
N VAL A 59 1.29 24.35 12.64
CA VAL A 59 0.34 24.54 13.76
C VAL A 59 0.79 23.90 15.08
N GLY A 60 2.02 23.38 15.15
CA GLY A 60 2.63 22.88 16.40
C GLY A 60 2.59 21.36 16.59
N TRP A 61 2.41 20.57 15.51
CA TRP A 61 2.54 19.12 15.61
C TRP A 61 4.01 18.68 15.71
N ASN A 62 4.40 18.24 16.91
CA ASN A 62 5.81 17.98 17.26
C ASN A 62 6.40 16.71 16.64
N TYR A 63 5.58 15.76 16.17
CA TYR A 63 6.07 14.45 15.72
C TYR A 63 6.44 14.38 14.23
N HIS A 64 6.35 15.49 13.51
CA HIS A 64 6.63 15.55 12.08
C HIS A 64 8.01 14.95 11.72
N ASP A 65 9.07 15.42 12.38
CA ASP A 65 10.44 15.00 12.05
C ASP A 65 10.71 13.55 12.50
N THR A 66 10.14 13.12 13.63
CA THR A 66 10.22 11.73 14.09
C THR A 66 9.57 10.76 13.10
N ILE A 67 8.37 11.08 12.59
CA ILE A 67 7.66 10.24 11.62
C ILE A 67 8.43 10.16 10.31
N ARG A 68 9.05 11.26 9.87
CA ARG A 68 9.88 11.28 8.67
C ARG A 68 11.05 10.28 8.77
N GLU A 69 11.79 10.30 9.87
CA GLU A 69 12.90 9.37 10.11
C GLU A 69 12.45 7.90 10.16
N LEU A 70 11.30 7.63 10.81
CA LEU A 70 10.74 6.28 10.88
C LEU A 70 10.29 5.76 9.51
N GLU A 71 9.71 6.63 8.68
CA GLU A 71 9.29 6.28 7.32
C GLU A 71 10.48 6.02 6.38
N GLU A 72 11.60 6.72 6.56
CA GLU A 72 12.85 6.44 5.84
C GLU A 72 13.37 5.04 6.16
N LYS A 73 13.52 4.72 7.45
CA LYS A 73 13.90 3.36 7.91
C LYS A 73 12.94 2.29 7.39
N ARG A 74 11.63 2.59 7.32
CA ARG A 74 10.62 1.67 6.76
C ARG A 74 10.81 1.46 5.26
N LYS A 75 11.08 2.53 4.49
CA LYS A 75 11.29 2.46 3.03
C LYS A 75 12.55 1.66 2.67
N GLU A 76 13.62 1.79 3.44
CA GLU A 76 14.85 0.99 3.26
C GLU A 76 14.56 -0.51 3.43
N LYS A 77 13.90 -0.90 4.51
CA LYS A 77 13.48 -2.29 4.75
C LYS A 77 12.55 -2.80 3.65
N ALA A 78 11.61 -1.97 3.20
CA ALA A 78 10.69 -2.31 2.12
C ALA A 78 11.42 -2.51 0.78
N LYS A 79 12.47 -1.74 0.49
CA LYS A 79 13.30 -1.89 -0.71
C LYS A 79 14.01 -3.25 -0.73
N VAL A 80 14.62 -3.65 0.39
CA VAL A 80 15.27 -4.97 0.51
C VAL A 80 14.26 -6.10 0.27
N ALA A 81 13.08 -6.02 0.90
CA ALA A 81 12.02 -7.01 0.71
C ALA A 81 11.51 -7.05 -0.74
N TYR A 82 11.42 -5.89 -1.41
CA TYR A 82 11.02 -5.78 -2.80
C TYR A 82 12.01 -6.47 -3.75
N GLU A 83 13.31 -6.20 -3.61
CA GLU A 83 14.34 -6.81 -4.46
C GLU A 83 14.37 -8.34 -4.29
N ARG A 84 14.25 -8.83 -3.04
CA ARG A 84 14.10 -10.27 -2.78
C ARG A 84 12.87 -10.86 -3.48
N ARG A 85 11.72 -10.17 -3.40
CA ARG A 85 10.49 -10.62 -4.05
C ARG A 85 10.64 -10.65 -5.57
N LYS A 86 11.30 -9.64 -6.16
CA LYS A 86 11.57 -9.58 -7.60
C LYS A 86 12.46 -10.73 -8.06
N GLN A 87 13.53 -11.02 -7.32
CA GLN A 87 14.41 -12.17 -7.60
C GLN A 87 13.65 -13.50 -7.54
N LEU A 88 12.83 -13.70 -6.51
CA LEU A 88 11.99 -14.90 -6.38
C LEU A 88 10.96 -15.02 -7.52
N ALA A 89 10.36 -13.92 -7.95
CA ALA A 89 9.44 -13.92 -9.08
C ALA A 89 10.15 -14.32 -10.39
N ASN A 90 11.36 -13.82 -10.63
CA ASN A 90 12.15 -14.20 -11.79
C ASN A 90 12.53 -15.69 -11.77
N LEU A 91 12.90 -16.22 -10.59
CA LEU A 91 13.19 -17.65 -10.42
C LEU A 91 11.95 -18.50 -10.66
N ARG A 92 10.79 -18.06 -10.18
CA ARG A 92 9.51 -18.74 -10.40
C ARG A 92 9.19 -18.84 -11.90
N VAL A 93 9.34 -17.76 -12.66
CA VAL A 93 9.10 -17.78 -14.11
C VAL A 93 10.06 -18.74 -14.82
N LYS A 94 11.34 -18.81 -14.41
CA LYS A 94 12.28 -19.80 -14.97
C LYS A 94 11.85 -21.23 -14.66
N ALA A 95 11.46 -21.50 -13.41
CA ALA A 95 10.99 -22.82 -12.99
C ALA A 95 9.71 -23.23 -13.70
N GLU A 96 8.77 -22.31 -13.92
CA GLU A 96 7.55 -22.54 -14.68
C GLU A 96 7.85 -22.97 -16.12
N LYS A 97 8.79 -22.30 -16.81
CA LYS A 97 9.24 -22.69 -18.16
C LYS A 97 9.85 -24.10 -18.20
N THR A 98 10.74 -24.41 -17.25
CA THR A 98 11.35 -25.75 -17.16
C THR A 98 10.32 -26.84 -16.83
N ALA A 99 9.28 -26.51 -16.06
CA ALA A 99 8.20 -27.45 -15.76
C ALA A 99 7.26 -27.64 -16.95
N GLU A 100 7.01 -26.59 -17.73
CA GLU A 100 6.20 -26.62 -18.96
C GLU A 100 6.78 -27.57 -20.01
N GLU A 101 8.10 -27.52 -20.23
CA GLU A 101 8.80 -28.48 -21.09
C GLU A 101 8.61 -29.94 -20.66
N LYS A 102 8.45 -30.18 -19.35
CA LYS A 102 8.28 -31.54 -18.79
C LYS A 102 6.84 -32.02 -18.76
N LEU A 103 5.87 -31.13 -18.54
CA LEU A 103 4.45 -31.49 -18.47
C LEU A 103 3.82 -31.72 -19.86
N GLY A 104 4.32 -31.07 -20.91
CA GLY A 104 3.88 -31.30 -22.29
C GLY A 104 2.35 -31.27 -22.45
N SER A 105 1.76 -32.38 -22.93
CA SER A 105 0.32 -32.51 -23.22
C SER A 105 -0.60 -32.43 -21.99
N GLN A 106 -0.08 -32.60 -20.78
CA GLN A 106 -0.90 -32.48 -19.56
C GLN A 106 -1.35 -31.02 -19.29
N LEU A 107 -0.63 -30.03 -19.84
CA LEU A 107 -1.04 -28.63 -19.75
C LEU A 107 -2.28 -28.32 -20.59
N GLU A 108 -2.50 -29.04 -21.69
CA GLU A 108 -3.69 -28.87 -22.55
C GLU A 108 -4.97 -29.27 -21.81
N ILE A 109 -4.87 -30.25 -20.90
CA ILE A 109 -5.97 -30.68 -20.03
C ILE A 109 -6.30 -29.61 -18.98
N LEU A 110 -5.29 -28.87 -18.50
CA LEU A 110 -5.43 -27.82 -17.49
C LEU A 110 -5.81 -26.44 -18.07
N ALA A 111 -5.60 -26.22 -19.37
CA ALA A 111 -5.86 -24.95 -20.03
C ALA A 111 -7.33 -24.47 -19.94
N PRO A 112 -8.38 -25.33 -20.05
CA PRO A 112 -9.78 -24.91 -19.90
C PRO A 112 -10.17 -24.50 -18.47
N ILE A 113 -9.37 -24.87 -17.47
CA ILE A 113 -9.66 -24.65 -16.04
C ILE A 113 -8.86 -23.44 -15.50
N LYS A 114 -7.86 -22.97 -16.25
CA LYS A 114 -7.00 -21.85 -15.85
C LYS A 114 -7.67 -20.51 -16.18
N TYR A 115 -7.85 -19.67 -15.16
CA TYR A 115 -8.35 -18.28 -15.29
C TYR A 115 -7.29 -17.32 -15.82
#